data_AF-A0A966SYI4-F1
#
_entry.id   AF-A0A966SYI4-F1
#
_cell.length_a   1.000
_cell.length_b   1.000
_cell.length_c   1.000
_cell.angle_alpha   90.00
_cell.angle_beta   90.00
_cell.angle_gamma   90.00
#
_symmetry.space_group_name_H-M   'P 1'
#
loop_
_entity.id
_entity.type
_entity.pdbx_description
1 polymer ?
#
loop_
_entity_poly.entity_id
_entity_poly.type
_entity_poly.pdbx_seq_one_letter_code
_entity_poly.pdbx_strand_id
1 'polypeptide(L)'
;GRIVIKVNGLTDPRIIDLLYRASNAGVSIDLLVRGMCCLRPGVKGLSENIRVTSVLGRFLEHSRVFYFRNGGNEETFLGSADLMPRNLDRRIEVVFPVLDEGWRSYLRDHVLRLYLRDTARARALKPDGTYARLSPKRKGELSVDAQQALLAAARSGA
;
A
#
# COMPACT_ATOMS: atom_id res chain seq x y z
N GLY A 1 -8.15 14.10 1.14
CA GLY A 1 -8.58 12.70 0.90
C GLY A 1 -7.51 11.72 1.35
N ARG A 2 -7.79 10.41 1.35
CA ARG A 2 -6.78 9.37 1.60
C ARG A 2 -6.93 8.19 0.63
N ILE A 3 -5.79 7.71 0.12
CA ILE A 3 -5.67 6.54 -0.73
C ILE A 3 -4.62 5.60 -0.10
N VAL A 4 -4.92 4.31 -0.05
CA VAL A 4 -3.93 3.27 0.29
C VAL A 4 -3.99 2.20 -0.78
N ILE A 5 -2.88 1.91 -1.43
CA ILE A 5 -2.80 0.89 -2.47
C ILE A 5 -1.71 -0.11 -2.11
N LYS A 6 -2.06 -1.39 -2.11
CA LYS A 6 -1.12 -2.51 -1.98
C LYS A 6 -1.12 -3.29 -3.28
N VAL A 7 0.05 -3.42 -3.91
CA VAL A 7 0.23 -4.15 -5.19
C VAL A 7 1.65 -4.72 -5.27
N ASN A 8 1.89 -5.59 -6.23
CA ASN A 8 3.25 -6.11 -6.48
C ASN A 8 4.06 -5.20 -7.40
N GLY A 9 3.40 -4.45 -8.28
CA GLY A 9 4.06 -3.55 -9.21
C GLY A 9 3.24 -2.29 -9.51
N LEU A 10 3.96 -1.18 -9.69
CA LEU A 10 3.44 0.11 -10.13
C LEU A 10 4.37 0.68 -11.21
N THR A 11 4.00 0.49 -12.48
CA THR A 11 4.79 0.94 -13.63
C THR A 11 3.94 1.54 -14.74
N ASP A 12 2.63 1.65 -14.56
CA ASP A 12 1.75 2.31 -15.53
C ASP A 12 1.87 3.84 -15.44
N PRO A 13 2.26 4.53 -16.52
CA PRO A 13 2.49 5.97 -16.49
C PRO A 13 1.20 6.77 -16.24
N ARG A 14 0.06 6.34 -16.79
CA ARG A 14 -1.22 7.06 -16.62
C ARG A 14 -1.69 7.01 -15.17
N ILE A 15 -1.58 5.85 -14.54
CA ILE A 15 -1.89 5.70 -13.11
C ILE A 15 -0.93 6.53 -12.24
N ILE A 16 0.37 6.52 -12.57
CA ILE A 16 1.37 7.32 -11.85
C ILE A 16 1.04 8.82 -11.93
N ASP A 17 0.69 9.33 -13.11
CA ASP A 17 0.29 10.73 -13.30
C ASP A 17 -0.98 11.08 -12.51
N LEU A 18 -1.96 10.18 -12.46
CA LEU A 18 -3.16 10.36 -11.63
C LEU A 18 -2.82 10.42 -10.14
N LEU A 19 -1.89 9.60 -9.66
CA LEU A 19 -1.43 9.62 -8.27
C LEU A 19 -0.69 10.93 -7.95
N TYR A 20 0.14 11.44 -8.87
CA TYR A 20 0.77 12.75 -8.71
C TYR A 20 -0.26 13.89 -8.68
N ARG A 21 -1.26 13.87 -9.57
CA ARG A 21 -2.35 14.86 -9.55
C ARG A 21 -3.12 14.82 -8.24
N ALA A 22 -3.43 13.63 -7.74
CA ALA A 22 -4.09 13.47 -6.44
C ALA A 22 -3.21 13.99 -5.29
N SER A 23 -1.91 13.70 -5.30
CA SER A 23 -0.96 14.25 -4.33
C SER A 23 -0.95 15.79 -4.35
N ASN A 24 -0.89 16.40 -5.53
CA ASN A 24 -0.92 17.85 -5.70
C ASN A 24 -2.25 18.49 -5.27
N ALA A 25 -3.35 17.75 -5.33
CA ALA A 25 -4.64 18.14 -4.77
C ALA A 25 -4.74 17.92 -3.24
N GLY A 26 -3.64 17.55 -2.56
CA GLY A 26 -3.61 17.36 -1.10
C GLY A 26 -4.10 15.99 -0.63
N VAL A 27 -4.23 15.00 -1.51
CA VAL A 27 -4.57 13.62 -1.11
C VAL A 27 -3.36 12.94 -0.49
N SER A 28 -3.52 12.38 0.71
CA SER A 28 -2.50 11.55 1.36
C SER A 28 -2.52 10.13 0.77
N ILE A 29 -1.40 9.67 0.23
CA ILE A 29 -1.31 8.42 -0.51
C ILE A 29 -0.23 7.53 0.10
N ASP A 30 -0.62 6.33 0.52
CA ASP A 30 0.31 5.28 0.96
C ASP A 30 0.33 4.14 -0.07
N LEU A 31 1.50 3.84 -0.62
CA LEU A 31 1.71 2.80 -1.62
C LEU A 31 2.56 1.68 -1.03
N LEU A 32 1.97 0.51 -0.85
CA LEU A 32 2.61 -0.73 -0.43
C LEU A 32 2.98 -1.53 -1.70
N VAL A 33 4.14 -1.24 -2.29
CA VAL A 33 4.60 -1.85 -3.54
C VAL A 33 5.76 -2.80 -3.26
N ARG A 34 5.54 -4.11 -3.43
CA ARG A 34 6.57 -5.11 -3.10
C ARG A 34 7.70 -5.16 -4.14
N GLY A 35 7.35 -5.17 -5.42
CA GLY A 35 8.28 -5.33 -6.55
C GLY A 35 8.64 -3.99 -7.19
N MET A 36 8.47 -3.90 -8.51
CA MET A 36 8.88 -2.74 -9.30
C MET A 36 7.97 -1.52 -9.04
N CYS A 37 8.58 -0.36 -8.78
CA CYS A 37 7.89 0.92 -8.62
C CYS A 37 8.61 1.98 -9.45
N CYS A 38 7.95 2.52 -10.47
CA CYS A 38 8.46 3.64 -11.28
C CYS A 38 8.04 5.01 -10.71
N LEU A 39 7.12 5.04 -9.76
CA LEU A 39 6.73 6.27 -9.07
C LEU A 39 7.86 6.74 -8.14
N ARG A 40 8.16 8.04 -8.16
CA ARG A 40 9.14 8.69 -7.31
C ARG A 40 8.43 9.46 -6.19
N PRO A 41 8.48 8.99 -4.92
CA PRO A 41 7.79 9.64 -3.81
C PRO A 41 8.59 10.83 -3.23
N GLY A 42 7.91 11.73 -2.50
CA GLY A 42 8.54 12.83 -1.76
C GLY A 42 9.20 13.95 -2.58
N VAL A 43 8.91 14.06 -3.87
CA VAL A 43 9.38 15.16 -4.73
C VAL A 43 8.50 16.40 -4.52
N LYS A 44 9.13 17.53 -4.19
CA LYS A 44 8.46 18.82 -3.97
C LYS A 44 7.63 19.24 -5.20
N GLY A 45 6.38 19.66 -4.99
CA GLY A 45 5.46 20.08 -6.05
C GLY A 45 4.91 18.96 -6.95
N LEU A 46 5.19 17.69 -6.62
CA LEU A 46 4.76 16.54 -7.42
C LEU A 46 4.17 15.41 -6.57
N SER A 47 4.88 14.99 -5.53
CA SER A 47 4.58 13.74 -4.82
C SER A 47 4.84 13.81 -3.31
N GLU A 48 4.78 15.02 -2.72
CA GLU A 48 5.03 15.27 -1.29
C GLU A 48 4.08 14.48 -0.38
N ASN A 49 2.86 14.22 -0.86
CA ASN A 49 1.84 13.48 -0.11
C ASN A 49 1.86 11.97 -0.40
N ILE A 50 2.86 11.48 -1.15
CA ILE A 50 2.98 10.06 -1.50
C ILE A 50 4.13 9.42 -0.71
N ARG A 51 3.82 8.33 -0.02
CA ARG A 51 4.80 7.43 0.60
C ARG A 51 4.77 6.09 -0.11
N VAL A 52 5.94 5.53 -0.40
CA VAL A 52 6.08 4.20 -0.99
C VAL A 52 6.89 3.33 -0.05
N THR A 53 6.35 2.17 0.30
CA THR A 53 6.98 1.18 1.18
C THR A 53 6.92 -0.21 0.54
N SER A 54 8.03 -0.92 0.55
CA SER A 54 8.09 -2.35 0.19
C SER A 54 8.30 -3.18 1.46
N VAL A 55 7.49 -4.22 1.65
CA VAL A 55 7.61 -5.16 2.77
C VAL A 55 8.10 -6.49 2.23
N LEU A 56 9.30 -6.89 2.67
CA LEU A 56 9.97 -8.12 2.25
C LEU A 56 10.19 -9.01 3.48
N GLY A 57 9.36 -10.04 3.62
CA GLY A 57 9.40 -10.99 4.73
C GLY A 57 9.52 -12.43 4.26
N ARG A 58 9.11 -13.36 5.13
CA ARG A 58 9.07 -14.80 4.83
C ARG A 58 8.06 -15.11 3.73
N PHE A 59 6.89 -14.50 3.80
CA PHE A 59 5.84 -14.71 2.80
C PHE A 59 6.01 -13.73 1.64
N LEU A 60 5.72 -14.22 0.45
CA LEU A 60 5.68 -13.38 -0.73
C LEU A 60 4.39 -12.58 -0.72
N GLU A 61 4.48 -11.28 -0.47
CA GLU A 61 3.35 -10.37 -0.57
C GLU A 61 2.79 -10.42 -1.99
N HIS A 62 1.55 -10.91 -2.14
CA HIS A 62 0.92 -11.09 -3.45
C HIS A 62 -0.54 -10.57 -3.51
N SER A 63 -1.12 -10.17 -2.38
CA SER A 63 -2.44 -9.54 -2.35
C SER A 63 -2.40 -8.15 -2.98
N ARG A 64 -3.48 -7.81 -3.69
CA ARG A 64 -3.72 -6.47 -4.21
C ARG A 64 -4.96 -5.88 -3.57
N VAL A 65 -4.80 -4.71 -2.96
CA VAL A 65 -5.83 -4.04 -2.17
C VAL A 65 -5.82 -2.57 -2.55
N PHE A 66 -6.99 -2.02 -2.83
CA PHE A 66 -7.17 -0.60 -3.13
C PHE A 66 -8.17 -0.03 -2.15
N TYR A 67 -7.75 0.93 -1.34
CA TYR A 67 -8.59 1.57 -0.34
C TYR A 67 -8.68 3.07 -0.62
N PHE A 68 -9.90 3.59 -0.59
CA PHE A 68 -10.23 4.99 -0.83
C PHE A 68 -11.13 5.49 0.30
N ARG A 69 -10.73 6.58 0.97
CA ARG A 69 -11.56 7.18 2.02
C ARG A 69 -12.85 7.85 1.47
N ASN A 70 -12.83 8.24 0.20
CA ASN A 70 -13.94 8.81 -0.57
C ASN A 70 -14.92 9.71 0.25
N GLY A 71 -14.39 10.79 0.85
CA GLY A 71 -15.22 11.75 1.58
C GLY A 71 -15.91 11.22 2.85
N GLY A 72 -15.55 10.03 3.33
CA GLY A 72 -16.21 9.32 4.43
C GLY A 72 -17.01 8.10 3.99
N ASN A 73 -17.33 7.97 2.69
CA ASN A 73 -17.97 6.78 2.13
C ASN A 73 -16.90 5.78 1.68
N GLU A 74 -16.26 5.13 2.62
CA GLU A 74 -15.05 4.34 2.36
C GLU A 74 -15.29 3.14 1.44
N GLU A 75 -14.41 3.00 0.45
CA GLU A 75 -14.42 1.91 -0.52
C GLU A 75 -13.11 1.11 -0.44
N THR A 76 -13.26 -0.22 -0.42
CA THR A 76 -12.13 -1.14 -0.50
C THR A 76 -12.38 -2.12 -1.62
N PHE A 77 -11.37 -2.33 -2.44
CA PHE A 77 -11.37 -3.29 -3.53
C PHE A 77 -10.23 -4.28 -3.36
N LEU A 78 -10.49 -5.51 -3.79
CA LEU A 78 -9.49 -6.56 -3.94
C LEU A 78 -9.44 -6.96 -5.41
N GLY A 79 -8.29 -7.47 -5.87
CA GLY A 79 -8.21 -7.90 -7.25
C GLY A 79 -6.94 -8.65 -7.63
N SER A 80 -6.88 -8.99 -8.92
CA SER A 80 -5.76 -9.71 -9.54
C SER A 80 -4.73 -8.80 -10.21
N ALA A 81 -5.12 -7.57 -10.58
CA ALA A 81 -4.28 -6.64 -11.33
C ALA A 81 -3.23 -5.94 -10.47
N ASP A 82 -1.98 -5.90 -10.96
CA ASP A 82 -1.03 -4.85 -10.60
C ASP A 82 -1.29 -3.57 -11.41
N LEU A 83 -0.65 -2.47 -11.03
CA LEU A 83 -0.76 -1.19 -11.72
C LEU A 83 0.34 -1.08 -12.80
N MET A 84 0.29 -1.98 -13.78
CA MET A 84 1.22 -2.07 -14.90
C MET A 84 0.46 -2.08 -16.23
N PRO A 85 1.01 -1.53 -17.33
CA PRO A 85 0.29 -1.45 -18.61
C PRO A 85 -0.22 -2.80 -19.11
N ARG A 86 0.58 -3.86 -18.95
CA ARG A 86 0.18 -5.22 -19.35
C ARG A 86 -1.03 -5.76 -18.58
N ASN A 87 -1.22 -5.34 -17.33
CA ASN A 87 -2.34 -5.78 -16.50
C ASN A 87 -3.59 -4.97 -16.84
N LEU A 88 -3.44 -3.67 -17.10
CA LEU A 88 -4.56 -2.78 -17.36
C LEU A 88 -5.08 -2.82 -18.81
N ASP A 89 -4.19 -3.01 -19.78
CA ASP A 89 -4.54 -2.88 -21.21
C ASP A 89 -4.52 -4.19 -21.99
N ARG A 90 -3.79 -5.20 -21.50
CA ARG A 90 -3.47 -6.42 -22.28
C ARG A 90 -3.94 -7.72 -21.63
N ARG A 91 -4.52 -7.67 -20.45
CA ARG A 91 -4.99 -8.83 -19.70
C ARG A 91 -6.41 -8.61 -19.25
N ILE A 92 -7.15 -9.71 -19.17
CA ILE A 92 -8.41 -9.73 -18.45
C ILE A 92 -8.05 -9.91 -16.97
N GLU A 93 -8.36 -8.90 -16.18
CA GLU A 93 -8.15 -8.88 -14.74
C GLU A 93 -9.48 -8.61 -14.05
N VAL A 94 -9.59 -9.01 -12.78
CA VAL A 94 -10.78 -8.75 -11.97
C VAL A 94 -10.41 -7.91 -10.76
N VAL A 95 -11.18 -6.86 -10.52
CA VAL A 95 -11.17 -6.06 -9.31
C VAL A 95 -12.61 -5.97 -8.83
N PHE A 96 -12.85 -6.28 -7.56
CA PHE A 96 -14.20 -6.32 -6.99
C PHE A 96 -14.28 -5.56 -5.67
N PRO A 97 -15.43 -4.92 -5.39
CA PRO A 97 -15.62 -4.21 -4.13
C PRO A 97 -15.85 -5.19 -2.98
N VAL A 98 -15.36 -4.83 -1.81
CA VAL A 98 -15.71 -5.48 -0.54
C VAL A 98 -16.93 -4.73 0.01
N LEU A 99 -18.12 -5.32 -0.13
CA LEU A 99 -19.37 -4.66 0.25
C LEU A 99 -19.64 -4.75 1.75
N ASP A 100 -19.31 -5.88 2.36
CA ASP A 100 -19.47 -6.10 3.79
C ASP A 100 -18.59 -5.13 4.61
N GLU A 101 -19.21 -4.44 5.56
CA GLU A 101 -18.54 -3.42 6.37
C GLU A 101 -17.53 -4.02 7.36
N GLY A 102 -17.81 -5.22 7.88
CA GLY A 102 -16.91 -5.95 8.78
C GLY A 102 -15.61 -6.29 8.07
N TRP A 103 -15.70 -6.84 6.86
CA TRP A 103 -14.51 -7.15 6.05
C TRP A 103 -13.76 -5.90 5.58
N ARG A 104 -14.46 -4.80 5.23
CA ARG A 104 -13.81 -3.52 4.93
C ARG A 104 -13.02 -3.00 6.12
N SER A 105 -13.62 -3.01 7.30
CA SER A 105 -12.98 -2.56 8.54
C SER A 105 -11.80 -3.45 8.92
N TYR A 106 -11.93 -4.77 8.78
CA TYR A 106 -10.83 -5.71 9.00
C TYR A 106 -9.63 -5.43 8.07
N LEU A 107 -9.87 -5.27 6.77
CA LEU A 107 -8.82 -4.97 5.79
C LEU A 107 -8.13 -3.64 6.10
N ARG A 108 -8.89 -2.60 6.47
CA ARG A 108 -8.36 -1.27 6.81
C ARG A 108 -7.56 -1.29 8.10
N ASP A 109 -8.18 -1.73 9.19
CA ASP A 109 -7.69 -1.52 10.55
C ASP A 109 -6.74 -2.59 11.05
N HIS A 110 -6.80 -3.79 10.47
CA HIS A 110 -5.91 -4.89 10.84
C HIS A 110 -4.88 -5.11 9.74
N VAL A 111 -5.30 -5.45 8.52
CA VAL A 111 -4.35 -5.84 7.45
C VAL A 111 -3.50 -4.66 6.98
N LEU A 112 -4.11 -3.64 6.38
CA LEU A 112 -3.38 -2.49 5.83
C LEU A 112 -2.66 -1.70 6.93
N ARG A 113 -3.30 -1.49 8.08
CA ARG A 113 -2.68 -0.81 9.22
C ARG A 113 -1.39 -1.50 9.69
N LEU A 114 -1.36 -2.83 9.77
CA LEU A 114 -0.15 -3.57 10.16
C LEU A 114 0.97 -3.36 9.15
N TYR A 115 0.68 -3.50 7.84
CA TYR A 115 1.69 -3.25 6.80
C TYR A 115 2.20 -1.81 6.77
N LEU A 116 1.33 -0.83 7.02
CA LEU A 116 1.72 0.59 7.11
C LEU A 116 2.56 0.92 8.34
N ARG A 117 2.47 0.11 9.39
CA ARG A 117 3.23 0.26 10.65
C ARG A 117 4.42 -0.69 10.74
N ASP A 118 4.63 -1.53 9.74
CA ASP A 118 5.75 -2.46 9.73
C ASP A 118 7.07 -1.69 9.81
N THR A 119 7.90 -2.10 10.76
CA THR A 119 9.24 -1.54 11.01
C THR A 119 10.30 -2.64 11.03
N ALA A 120 9.89 -3.91 11.00
CA ALA A 120 10.80 -5.05 10.97
C ALA A 120 11.25 -5.38 9.54
N ARG A 121 10.34 -5.35 8.57
CA ARG A 121 10.52 -5.86 7.19
C ARG A 121 10.32 -4.78 6.14
N ALA A 122 9.73 -3.66 6.50
CA ALA A 122 9.49 -2.53 5.62
C ALA A 122 10.75 -1.77 5.22
N ARG A 123 10.78 -1.36 3.95
CA ARG A 123 11.76 -0.45 3.36
C ARG A 123 11.02 0.67 2.64
N ALA A 124 11.30 1.91 2.98
CA ALA A 124 10.74 3.07 2.29
C ALA A 124 11.58 3.45 1.08
N LEU A 125 10.92 3.67 -0.05
CA LEU A 125 11.53 4.26 -1.24
C LEU A 125 11.75 5.76 -0.99
N LYS A 126 12.98 6.21 -1.18
CA LYS A 126 13.41 7.59 -0.99
C LYS A 126 13.32 8.36 -2.30
N PRO A 127 13.30 9.71 -2.26
CA PRO A 127 13.23 10.52 -3.48
C PRO A 127 14.43 10.32 -4.42
N ASP A 128 15.56 9.80 -3.97
CA ASP A 128 16.71 9.50 -4.84
C ASP A 128 16.64 8.11 -5.50
N GLY A 129 15.56 7.36 -5.27
CA GLY A 129 15.38 6.00 -5.79
C GLY A 129 15.95 4.90 -4.89
N THR A 130 16.64 5.26 -3.79
CA THR A 130 17.19 4.28 -2.85
C THR A 130 16.12 3.77 -1.89
N TYR A 131 16.35 2.59 -1.31
CA TYR A 131 15.48 2.01 -0.29
C TYR A 131 16.16 2.01 1.07
N ALA A 132 15.50 2.63 2.06
CA ALA A 132 15.96 2.63 3.45
C ALA A 132 15.04 1.76 4.31
N ARG A 133 15.62 0.90 5.15
CA ARG A 133 14.83 0.10 6.11
C ARG A 133 14.14 1.05 7.10
N LEU A 134 12.87 0.79 7.37
CA LEU A 134 12.17 1.48 8.45
C LEU A 134 12.64 0.94 9.80
N SER A 135 12.51 1.77 10.82
CA SER A 135 12.79 1.40 12.21
C SER A 135 11.74 2.04 13.10
N PRO A 136 11.54 1.52 14.33
CA PRO A 136 10.72 2.19 15.33
C PRO A 136 11.17 3.65 15.49
N LYS A 137 10.19 4.56 15.63
CA LYS A 137 10.47 6.01 15.64
C LYS A 137 10.94 6.48 17.01
N ARG A 138 10.57 5.75 18.07
CA ARG A 138 10.89 6.10 19.45
C ARG A 138 11.76 5.03 20.09
N LYS A 139 12.69 5.46 20.95
CA LYS A 139 13.49 4.56 21.77
C LYS A 139 12.56 3.74 22.67
N GLY A 140 12.66 2.42 22.62
CA GLY A 140 11.81 1.49 23.37
C GLY A 140 10.49 1.12 22.68
N GLU A 141 10.17 1.69 21.51
CA GLU A 141 9.03 1.24 20.71
C GLU A 141 9.33 -0.15 20.13
N LEU A 142 8.38 -1.07 20.30
CA LEU A 142 8.52 -2.44 19.79
C LEU A 142 8.48 -2.45 18.26
N SER A 143 9.34 -3.27 17.68
CA SER A 143 9.34 -3.53 16.24
C SER A 143 8.06 -4.27 15.83
N VAL A 144 7.49 -3.87 14.71
CA VAL A 144 6.28 -4.48 14.14
C VAL A 144 6.68 -5.26 12.89
N ASP A 145 6.42 -6.57 12.91
CA ASP A 145 6.49 -7.46 11.75
C ASP A 145 5.06 -7.84 11.36
N ALA A 146 4.57 -7.28 10.26
CA ALA A 146 3.18 -7.44 9.83
C ALA A 146 2.82 -8.90 9.56
N GLN A 147 3.74 -9.68 8.96
CA GLN A 147 3.50 -11.08 8.64
C GLN A 147 3.40 -11.94 9.90
N GLN A 148 4.25 -11.70 10.90
CA GLN A 148 4.16 -12.42 12.17
C GLN A 148 2.90 -12.05 12.95
N ALA A 149 2.54 -10.76 12.97
CA ALA A 149 1.33 -10.30 13.65
C ALA A 149 0.06 -10.92 13.03
N LEU A 150 -0.03 -10.96 11.70
CA LEU A 150 -1.15 -11.59 11.00
C LEU A 150 -1.20 -13.11 11.23
N LEU A 151 -0.04 -13.78 11.22
CA LEU A 151 0.03 -15.22 11.52
C LEU A 151 -0.42 -15.54 12.94
N ALA A 152 -0.05 -14.70 13.92
CA ALA A 152 -0.48 -14.85 15.31
C ALA A 152 -2.00 -14.65 15.44
N ALA A 153 -2.55 -13.60 14.83
CA ALA A 153 -3.99 -13.32 14.85
C ALA A 153 -4.82 -14.47 14.24
N ALA A 154 -4.36 -15.03 13.11
CA ALA A 154 -5.01 -16.17 12.48
C ALA A 154 -5.01 -17.44 13.36
N ARG A 155 -3.99 -17.62 14.21
CA ARG A 155 -3.91 -18.75 15.15
C ARG A 155 -4.81 -18.58 16.38
N SER A 156 -5.12 -17.34 16.76
CA SER A 156 -5.98 -17.05 17.92
C SER A 156 -7.48 -17.16 17.63
N GLY A 157 -7.89 -17.44 16.39
CA GLY A 157 -9.31 -17.66 16.04
C GLY A 157 -10.20 -16.42 16.17
N ALA A 158 -9.62 -15.24 15.98
CA ALA A 158 -10.35 -13.97 15.97
C ALA A 158 -10.98 -13.69 14.60
#